data_AF-A0ABD4DKN0-F1
#
_entry.id   AF-A0ABD4DKN0-F1
#
_cell.length_a   1.000
_cell.length_b   1.000
_cell.length_c   1.000
_cell.angle_alpha   90.00
_cell.angle_beta   90.00
_cell.angle_gamma   90.00
#
_symmetry.space_group_name_H-M   'P 1'
#
loop_
_entity.id
_entity.type
_entity.pdbx_description
1 polymer ?
#
loop_
_entity_poly.entity_id
_entity_poly.type
_entity_poly.pdbx_seq_one_letter_code
_entity_poly.pdbx_strand_id
1 'polypeptide(L)'
;MKFRTFFETFANKATSFTGSSSAFTIALAIVIVWLLSGPFFSYSETWQLIINTGTTIITFLMVFLIQKSQNKDSKAIQLKLNELIAASKDASNRMVDIEDLTEKELDQLHQYFVALAQMTKNEINIHQSHSIDAANKNHIKKQHS
;
A
#
# COMPACT_ATOMS: atom_id res chain seq x y z
N MET A 1 -0.46 -24.55 8.82
CA MET A 1 -1.37 -24.02 7.78
C MET A 1 -2.66 -23.40 8.37
N LYS A 2 -3.39 -24.08 9.26
CA LYS A 2 -4.66 -23.59 9.86
C LYS A 2 -4.61 -22.22 10.58
N PHE A 3 -3.50 -21.89 11.25
CA PHE A 3 -3.39 -20.64 12.02
C PHE A 3 -3.32 -19.40 11.11
N ARG A 4 -2.67 -19.51 9.95
CA ARG A 4 -2.52 -18.40 9.00
C ARG A 4 -3.86 -18.02 8.36
N THR A 5 -4.66 -19.00 7.97
CA THR A 5 -6.01 -18.80 7.42
C THR A 5 -7.00 -18.28 8.46
N PHE A 6 -6.92 -18.75 9.71
CA PHE A 6 -7.75 -18.22 10.80
C PHE A 6 -7.40 -16.75 11.10
N PHE A 7 -6.11 -16.45 11.27
CA PHE A 7 -5.64 -15.08 11.51
C PHE A 7 -6.01 -14.15 10.35
N GLU A 8 -5.86 -14.58 9.11
CA GLU A 8 -6.23 -13.76 7.94
C GLU A 8 -7.74 -13.51 7.85
N THR A 9 -8.57 -14.51 8.17
CA THR A 9 -10.04 -14.34 8.18
C THR A 9 -10.49 -13.46 9.34
N PHE A 10 -9.90 -13.65 10.53
CA PHE A 10 -10.17 -12.82 11.70
C PHE A 10 -9.72 -11.39 11.47
N ALA A 11 -8.51 -11.17 10.94
CA ALA A 11 -7.98 -9.85 10.64
C ALA A 11 -8.86 -9.10 9.63
N ASN A 12 -9.25 -9.75 8.53
CA ASN A 12 -10.12 -9.12 7.54
C ASN A 12 -11.50 -8.78 8.12
N LYS A 13 -12.09 -9.68 8.92
CA LYS A 13 -13.36 -9.41 9.61
C LYS A 13 -13.22 -8.31 10.64
N ALA A 14 -12.14 -8.30 11.43
CA ALA A 14 -11.88 -7.29 12.44
C ALA A 14 -11.73 -5.91 11.78
N THR A 15 -10.87 -5.78 10.75
CA THR A 15 -10.67 -4.52 10.02
C THR A 15 -11.96 -4.03 9.36
N SER A 16 -12.71 -4.92 8.70
CA SER A 16 -14.00 -4.58 8.08
C SER A 16 -15.05 -4.16 9.11
N PHE A 17 -15.09 -4.84 10.25
CA PHE A 17 -16.00 -4.52 11.34
C PHE A 17 -15.64 -3.19 11.99
N THR A 18 -14.38 -2.96 12.34
CA THR A 18 -13.92 -1.69 12.94
C THR A 18 -14.13 -0.47 12.04
N GLY A 19 -14.20 -0.66 10.71
CA GLY A 19 -14.52 0.42 9.76
C GLY A 19 -16.02 0.67 9.55
N SER A 20 -16.91 -0.15 10.13
CA SER A 20 -18.36 -0.05 9.93
C SER A 20 -19.03 0.90 10.93
N SER A 21 -20.13 1.54 10.52
CA SER A 21 -20.94 2.40 11.40
C SER A 21 -21.44 1.67 12.66
N SER A 22 -21.70 0.36 12.56
CA SER A 22 -22.09 -0.48 13.71
C SER A 22 -21.00 -0.62 14.77
N ALA A 23 -19.72 -0.68 14.39
CA ALA A 23 -18.64 -0.77 15.37
C ALA A 23 -18.48 0.53 16.15
N PHE A 24 -18.70 1.68 15.52
CA PHE A 24 -18.72 2.96 16.20
C PHE A 24 -19.83 3.02 17.26
N THR A 25 -21.06 2.59 16.92
CA THR A 25 -22.17 2.54 17.87
C THR A 25 -21.87 1.62 19.06
N ILE A 26 -21.26 0.46 18.82
CA ILE A 26 -20.89 -0.48 19.88
C ILE A 26 -19.78 0.10 20.76
N ALA A 27 -18.75 0.71 20.17
CA ALA A 27 -17.68 1.36 20.91
C ALA A 27 -18.22 2.50 21.79
N LEU A 28 -19.12 3.31 21.25
CA LEU A 28 -19.77 4.39 21.99
C LEU A 28 -20.62 3.84 23.16
N ALA A 29 -21.38 2.77 22.93
CA ALA A 29 -22.15 2.12 23.98
C ALA A 29 -21.24 1.58 25.11
N ILE A 30 -20.09 0.98 24.77
CA ILE A 30 -19.10 0.51 25.74
C ILE A 30 -18.57 1.68 26.58
N VAL A 31 -18.22 2.81 25.96
CA VAL A 31 -17.74 4.02 26.67
C VAL A 31 -18.82 4.56 27.61
N ILE A 32 -20.08 4.60 27.17
CA ILE A 32 -21.20 5.06 28.00
C ILE A 32 -21.40 4.14 29.21
N VAL A 33 -21.44 2.82 28.99
CA VAL A 33 -21.58 1.83 30.09
C VAL A 33 -20.43 1.95 31.08
N TRP A 34 -19.20 2.09 30.58
CA TRP A 34 -18.04 2.32 31.44
C TRP A 34 -18.22 3.60 32.26
N LEU A 35 -18.56 4.72 31.63
CA LEU A 35 -18.75 6.01 32.32
C LEU A 35 -19.85 5.96 33.40
N LEU A 36 -20.96 5.27 33.12
CA LEU A 36 -22.05 5.03 34.07
C LEU A 36 -21.66 4.09 35.22
N SER A 37 -20.67 3.21 35.02
CA SER A 37 -20.12 2.37 36.08
C SER A 37 -19.19 3.14 37.04
N GLY A 38 -18.62 4.28 36.60
CA GLY A 38 -17.68 5.10 37.38
C GLY A 38 -18.17 5.49 38.78
N PRO A 39 -19.40 6.00 38.95
CA PRO A 39 -19.95 6.33 40.27
C PRO A 39 -20.03 5.15 41.25
N PHE A 40 -20.27 3.92 40.76
CA PHE A 40 -20.29 2.72 41.61
C PHE A 40 -18.92 2.36 42.16
N PHE A 41 -17.85 2.72 41.45
CA PHE A 41 -16.45 2.46 41.82
C PHE A 41 -15.75 3.71 42.35
N SER A 42 -16.48 4.78 42.65
CA SER A 42 -15.95 6.08 43.11
C SER A 42 -14.83 6.62 42.21
N TYR A 43 -14.87 6.34 40.92
CA TYR A 43 -13.81 6.69 39.96
C TYR A 43 -12.41 6.22 40.37
N SER A 44 -12.31 5.05 41.02
CA SER A 44 -11.05 4.48 41.53
C SER A 44 -9.96 4.32 40.47
N GLU A 45 -8.70 4.31 40.92
CA GLU A 45 -7.52 4.03 40.09
C GLU A 45 -7.64 2.70 39.33
N THR A 46 -8.17 1.65 39.96
CA THR A 46 -8.37 0.35 39.31
C THR A 46 -9.41 0.42 38.18
N TRP A 47 -10.48 1.20 38.36
CA TRP A 47 -11.50 1.39 37.33
C TRP A 47 -10.98 2.13 36.09
N GLN A 48 -10.11 3.13 36.30
CA GLN A 48 -9.42 3.83 35.20
C GLN A 48 -8.36 2.94 34.53
N LEU A 49 -7.61 2.17 35.33
CA LEU A 49 -6.57 1.27 34.83
C LEU A 49 -7.14 0.23 33.86
N ILE A 50 -8.29 -0.37 34.18
CA ILE A 50 -8.91 -1.40 33.33
C ILE A 50 -9.16 -0.88 31.91
N ILE A 51 -9.72 0.32 31.74
CA ILE A 51 -10.00 0.84 30.40
C ILE A 51 -8.74 1.30 29.68
N ASN A 52 -7.79 1.89 30.40
CA ASN A 52 -6.53 2.37 29.82
C ASN A 52 -5.67 1.19 29.35
N THR A 53 -5.52 0.16 30.18
CA THR A 53 -4.80 -1.06 29.82
C THR A 53 -5.51 -1.81 28.70
N GLY A 54 -6.84 -1.95 28.77
CA GLY A 54 -7.61 -2.63 27.73
C GLY A 54 -7.49 -1.95 26.36
N THR A 55 -7.67 -0.62 26.33
CA THR A 55 -7.55 0.17 25.10
C THR A 55 -6.14 0.12 24.53
N THR A 56 -5.11 0.15 25.38
CA THR A 56 -3.71 0.02 24.94
C THR A 56 -3.44 -1.32 24.26
N ILE A 57 -3.90 -2.43 24.85
CA ILE A 57 -3.75 -3.77 24.26
C ILE A 57 -4.50 -3.86 22.92
N ILE A 58 -5.75 -3.38 22.87
CA ILE A 58 -6.55 -3.36 21.63
C ILE A 58 -5.85 -2.54 20.55
N THR A 59 -5.34 -1.35 20.91
CA THR A 59 -4.63 -0.47 19.98
C THR A 59 -3.36 -1.13 19.45
N PHE A 60 -2.56 -1.74 20.32
CA PHE A 60 -1.37 -2.48 19.93
C PHE A 60 -1.70 -3.61 18.93
N LEU A 61 -2.73 -4.39 19.21
CA LEU A 61 -3.21 -5.42 18.28
C LEU A 61 -3.73 -4.82 16.97
N MET A 62 -4.45 -3.71 17.03
CA MET A 62 -5.01 -3.04 15.85
C MET A 62 -3.92 -2.53 14.91
N VAL A 63 -2.79 -2.05 15.42
CA VAL A 63 -1.62 -1.68 14.60
C VAL A 63 -1.16 -2.86 13.73
N PHE A 64 -1.03 -4.06 14.29
CA PHE A 64 -0.65 -5.25 13.51
C PHE A 64 -1.72 -5.66 12.50
N LEU A 65 -3.01 -5.55 12.87
CA LEU A 65 -4.12 -5.85 11.95
C LEU A 65 -4.15 -4.88 10.77
N ILE A 66 -3.95 -3.59 11.02
CA ILE A 66 -3.87 -2.55 9.99
C ILE A 66 -2.67 -2.82 9.09
N GLN A 67 -1.48 -3.07 9.64
CA GLN A 67 -0.28 -3.39 8.86
C GLN A 67 -0.49 -4.62 7.97
N LYS A 68 -1.15 -5.66 8.48
CA LYS A 68 -1.47 -6.87 7.70
C LYS A 68 -2.46 -6.59 6.57
N SER A 69 -3.50 -5.78 6.82
CA SER A 69 -4.48 -5.37 5.81
C SER A 69 -3.82 -4.53 4.72
N GLN A 70 -3.07 -3.49 5.14
CA GLN A 70 -2.36 -2.59 4.23
C GLN A 70 -1.33 -3.32 3.37
N ASN A 71 -0.58 -4.28 3.92
CA ASN A 71 0.39 -5.05 3.14
C ASN A 71 -0.27 -5.88 2.02
N LYS A 72 -1.50 -6.36 2.22
CA LYS A 72 -2.24 -7.06 1.17
C LYS A 72 -2.77 -6.09 0.11
N ASP A 73 -3.28 -4.94 0.53
CA ASP A 73 -3.85 -3.94 -0.37
C ASP A 73 -2.76 -3.26 -1.23
N SER A 74 -1.59 -2.97 -0.66
CA SER A 74 -0.43 -2.47 -1.41
C SER A 74 -0.03 -3.42 -2.54
N LYS A 75 0.08 -4.72 -2.27
CA LYS A 75 0.38 -5.72 -3.32
C LYS A 75 -0.67 -5.78 -4.41
N ALA A 76 -1.95 -5.62 -4.06
CA ALA A 76 -3.03 -5.61 -5.05
C ALA A 76 -2.99 -4.36 -5.93
N ILE A 77 -2.60 -3.20 -5.38
CA ILE A 77 -2.40 -1.96 -6.15
C ILE A 77 -1.24 -2.13 -7.12
N GLN A 78 -0.12 -2.69 -6.65
CA GLN A 78 1.06 -2.98 -7.47
C GLN A 78 0.72 -3.87 -8.67
N LEU A 79 0.07 -5.01 -8.44
CA LEU A 79 -0.38 -5.92 -9.49
C LEU A 79 -1.32 -5.26 -10.52
N LYS A 80 -2.26 -4.43 -10.06
CA LYS A 80 -3.17 -3.68 -10.96
C LYS A 80 -2.41 -2.66 -11.81
N LEU A 81 -1.42 -1.99 -11.23
CA LEU A 81 -0.58 -1.04 -11.95
C LEU A 81 0.32 -1.76 -12.97
N ASN A 82 0.91 -2.89 -12.59
CA ASN A 82 1.72 -3.74 -13.47
C ASN A 82 0.90 -4.21 -14.69
N GLU A 83 -0.35 -4.63 -14.48
CA GLU A 83 -1.27 -4.99 -15.57
C GLU A 83 -1.59 -3.79 -16.49
N LEU A 84 -1.85 -2.59 -15.93
CA LEU A 84 -2.11 -1.38 -16.73
C LEU A 84 -0.88 -0.91 -17.52
N ILE A 85 0.31 -1.01 -16.92
CA ILE A 85 1.59 -0.73 -17.58
C ILE A 85 1.79 -1.74 -18.71
N ALA A 86 1.68 -3.05 -18.45
CA ALA A 86 1.84 -4.09 -19.46
C ALA A 86 0.83 -3.98 -20.62
N ALA A 87 -0.41 -3.54 -20.34
CA ALA A 87 -1.43 -3.32 -21.35
C ALA A 87 -1.21 -2.03 -22.18
N SER A 88 -0.37 -1.10 -21.70
CA SER A 88 -0.02 0.11 -22.43
C SER A 88 1.07 -0.18 -23.47
N LYS A 89 0.73 -0.02 -24.76
CA LYS A 89 1.62 -0.27 -25.92
C LYS A 89 2.95 0.51 -25.91
N ASP A 90 3.07 1.54 -25.07
CA ASP A 90 4.27 2.38 -24.96
C ASP A 90 5.03 2.23 -23.63
N ALA A 91 4.51 1.45 -22.67
CA ALA A 91 5.21 1.25 -21.42
C ALA A 91 6.24 0.12 -21.56
N SER A 92 7.51 0.45 -21.35
CA SER A 92 8.59 -0.53 -21.41
C SER A 92 8.38 -1.59 -20.33
N ASN A 93 8.45 -2.88 -20.70
CA ASN A 93 8.36 -4.04 -19.79
C ASN A 93 9.27 -3.94 -18.54
N ARG A 94 10.27 -3.06 -18.56
CA ARG A 94 11.18 -2.75 -17.43
C ARG A 94 10.54 -1.97 -16.28
N MET A 95 9.33 -1.44 -16.45
CA MET A 95 8.61 -0.73 -15.39
C MET A 95 7.69 -1.68 -14.58
N VAL A 96 7.38 -2.84 -15.15
CA VAL A 96 6.63 -3.92 -14.50
C VAL A 96 7.53 -4.52 -13.41
N ASP A 97 7.02 -4.63 -12.19
CA ASP A 97 7.72 -5.16 -11.00
C ASP A 97 8.90 -4.29 -10.50
N ILE A 98 8.85 -2.97 -10.71
CA ILE A 98 9.87 -2.02 -10.22
C ILE A 98 10.08 -2.10 -8.68
N GLU A 99 9.07 -2.53 -7.94
CA GLU A 99 9.12 -2.70 -6.47
C GLU A 99 9.97 -3.87 -5.98
N ASP A 100 10.25 -4.85 -6.84
CA ASP A 100 11.05 -6.02 -6.51
C ASP A 100 12.55 -5.81 -6.84
N LEU A 101 12.89 -4.68 -7.46
CA LEU A 101 14.28 -4.33 -7.77
C LEU A 101 15.08 -4.00 -6.51
N THR A 102 16.35 -4.37 -6.51
CA THR A 102 17.29 -3.89 -5.49
C THR A 102 17.56 -2.39 -5.67
N GLU A 103 17.98 -1.71 -4.61
CA GLU A 103 18.26 -0.27 -4.63
C GLU A 103 19.27 0.12 -5.73
N LYS A 104 20.29 -0.73 -5.97
CA LYS A 104 21.27 -0.54 -7.04
C LYS A 104 20.65 -0.65 -8.44
N GLU A 105 19.71 -1.57 -8.64
CA GLU A 105 19.02 -1.74 -9.92
C GLU A 105 18.04 -0.59 -10.16
N LEU A 106 17.39 -0.09 -9.10
CA LEU A 106 16.51 1.09 -9.16
C LEU A 106 17.31 2.35 -9.54
N ASP A 107 18.49 2.55 -8.96
CA ASP A 107 19.39 3.66 -9.31
C ASP A 107 19.86 3.58 -10.76
N GLN A 108 20.23 2.38 -11.24
CA GLN A 108 20.61 2.17 -12.65
C GLN A 108 19.44 2.47 -13.60
N LEU A 109 18.23 2.03 -13.25
CA LEU A 109 17.02 2.30 -14.02
C LEU A 109 16.72 3.81 -14.06
N HIS A 110 16.85 4.49 -12.91
CA HIS A 110 16.68 5.94 -12.80
C HIS A 110 17.69 6.69 -13.69
N GLN A 111 18.98 6.34 -13.62
CA GLN A 111 20.02 6.95 -14.45
C GLN A 111 19.78 6.76 -15.95
N TYR A 112 19.32 5.57 -16.36
CA TYR A 112 18.95 5.31 -17.75
C TYR A 112 17.81 6.24 -18.23
N PHE A 113 16.76 6.41 -17.43
CA PHE A 113 15.63 7.30 -17.79
C PHE A 113 16.02 8.78 -17.78
N VAL A 114 16.88 9.20 -16.85
CA VAL A 114 17.43 10.57 -16.85
C VAL A 114 18.23 10.84 -18.12
N ALA A 115 19.09 9.90 -18.53
CA ALA A 115 19.84 10.00 -19.77
C ALA A 115 18.92 10.05 -20.99
N LEU A 116 17.90 9.19 -21.04
CA LEU A 116 16.91 9.15 -22.12
C LEU A 116 16.10 10.45 -22.23
N ALA A 117 15.64 11.00 -21.10
CA ALA A 117 14.91 12.27 -21.05
C ALA A 117 15.79 13.43 -21.53
N GLN A 118 17.08 13.41 -21.19
CA GLN A 118 18.04 14.41 -21.66
C GLN A 118 18.27 14.32 -23.17
N MET A 119 18.30 13.11 -23.74
CA MET A 119 18.43 12.89 -25.19
C MET A 119 17.18 13.35 -25.96
N THR A 120 15.98 13.04 -25.45
CA THR A 120 14.70 13.45 -26.07
C THR A 120 14.42 14.95 -25.94
N LYS A 121 14.94 15.61 -24.90
CA LYS A 121 14.87 17.08 -24.74
C LYS A 121 15.58 17.83 -25.88
N ASN A 122 16.53 17.20 -26.57
CA ASN A 122 17.22 17.76 -27.73
C ASN A 122 16.56 17.40 -29.08
N GLU A 123 15.55 16.51 -29.09
CA GLU A 123 14.81 16.07 -30.29
C GLU A 123 13.31 16.46 -30.25
N ILE A 124 12.93 17.57 -29.61
CA ILE A 124 11.52 17.98 -29.51
C ILE A 124 11.00 18.44 -30.88
N ASN A 125 10.47 17.48 -31.65
CA ASN A 125 9.50 17.71 -32.71
C ASN A 125 8.15 17.16 -32.18
N ILE A 126 7.26 18.08 -31.80
CA ILE A 126 6.07 17.91 -30.95
C ILE A 126 4.91 17.05 -31.53
N HIS A 127 5.15 16.20 -32.53
CA HIS A 127 4.07 15.51 -33.25
C HIS A 127 4.11 13.97 -33.29
N GLN A 128 5.01 13.29 -32.58
CA GLN A 128 4.99 11.82 -32.57
C GLN A 128 5.23 11.23 -31.17
N SER A 129 4.22 10.53 -30.65
CA SER A 129 4.36 9.61 -29.52
C SER A 129 5.15 8.40 -30.01
N HIS A 130 6.45 8.38 -29.71
CA HIS A 130 7.28 7.22 -29.97
C HIS A 130 7.37 6.40 -28.68
N SER A 131 6.82 5.19 -28.72
CA SER A 131 7.22 4.11 -27.81
C SER A 131 8.73 4.10 -27.66
N ILE A 132 9.25 3.97 -26.45
CA ILE A 132 10.71 3.93 -26.20
C ILE A 132 11.36 2.79 -27.03
N ASP A 133 10.61 1.73 -27.35
CA ASP A 133 11.05 0.65 -28.24
C ASP A 133 11.22 1.06 -29.71
N ALA A 134 10.48 2.07 -30.19
CA ALA A 134 10.62 2.60 -31.55
C ALA A 134 11.91 3.42 -31.71
N ALA A 135 12.28 4.19 -30.69
CA ALA A 135 13.53 4.94 -30.67
C ALA A 135 14.76 4.01 -30.69
N ASN A 136 14.73 2.91 -29.93
CA ASN A 136 15.84 1.97 -29.88
C ASN A 136 16.00 1.15 -31.18
N LYS A 137 14.89 0.74 -31.82
CA LYS A 137 14.95 0.05 -33.13
C LYS A 137 15.56 0.91 -34.23
N ASN A 138 15.29 2.21 -34.22
CA ASN A 138 15.85 3.13 -35.22
C ASN A 138 17.33 3.43 -35.00
N HIS A 139 17.79 3.44 -33.75
CA HIS A 139 19.21 3.65 -33.43
C HIS A 139 20.07 2.44 -33.83
N ILE A 140 19.60 1.22 -33.57
CA ILE A 140 20.29 -0.01 -34.00
C ILE A 140 20.36 -0.10 -35.54
N LYS A 141 19.31 0.35 -36.23
CA LYS A 141 19.29 0.35 -37.71
C LYS A 141 20.26 1.38 -38.33
N LYS A 142 20.49 2.52 -37.67
CA LYS A 142 21.45 3.55 -38.13
C LYS A 142 22.91 3.21 -37.84
N GLN A 143 23.20 2.30 -36.90
CA GLN A 143 24.57 1.86 -36.62
C GLN A 143 25.04 0.70 -37.53
N HIS A 144 24.13 0.08 -38.27
CA HIS A 144 24.41 -1.03 -39.19
C HIS A 144 24.15 -0.68 -40.67
N SER A 145 24.11 0.61 -41.02
CA SER A 145 24.13 1.11 -42.40
C SER A 145 25.19 2.19 -42.52
#